data_AF-A0A2I1IJ58-F1
#
_entry.id   AF-A0A2I1IJ58-F1
#
_cell.length_a   1.000
_cell.length_b   1.000
_cell.length_c   1.000
_cell.angle_alpha   90.00
_cell.angle_beta   90.00
_cell.angle_gamma   90.00
#
_symmetry.space_group_name_H-M   'P 1'
#
loop_
_entity.id
_entity.type
_entity.pdbx_description
1 polymer ?
#
loop_
_entity_poly.entity_id
_entity_poly.type
_entity_poly.pdbx_seq_one_letter_code
_entity_poly.pdbx_strand_id
1 'polypeptide(L)'
;MRHLPATLGALGVAVAVAVPAAAAPNADSSAEPAPQETAKNAPQETDNDGQEPKVDTVKQKVDADSTALIDATGANDENTVVIFGATWAGDAQPKVEYRSKVTNSLKWSMWQELEADPDEGPDDGSNEANTPGTGAVSAAYNEKIEVRTKGAPVTVTVTTTPITDADRTMFGGVNDEGTFSSPDLNEPASSAPEADSTSAAGSGPIAGGKLNAKKAASIGGFKYFSRKQWGARKARCSTSTTNRNTATIIHHTEGSNSYSKEQVPGILRGIQSYHQGSRHWCDIGYNMLVDKYGNIYEGRPKLDKAAIGAHASSVNRGTFGISVIGSYKKKAPEAAINSVARIVAWQSSKWNWKIDSKVTLTSAGGATRKYPKGAKMTVQRVSSHRDIGNTDCPGDGLYSQLGDIRKKAIGFQKGKPPAPAEKPKSPIQKFHEANKSKTGKPTGKEHGGLPGGGAYQAFEKGAVHHSPKTGTHFTRFGSGIQKAWAAQAFERGALGYPTGEESCTIKDGGCYQAFQNGSIHWSPKIGARKLMYDSAIRKEWAKQGFERGSLGYPTTEEFTWGKYKRVNFEGGYLTWTKEEGVKHHKKK
;
A
#
# COMPACT_ATOMS: atom_id res chain seq x y z
N MET A 1 19.15 73.71 -17.81
CA MET A 1 18.40 74.69 -18.64
C MET A 1 17.36 73.88 -19.42
N ARG A 2 16.08 73.92 -19.00
CA ARG A 2 14.93 74.63 -19.64
C ARG A 2 14.47 73.91 -20.94
N HIS A 3 13.20 73.59 -21.21
CA HIS A 3 11.91 73.79 -20.55
C HIS A 3 10.84 72.89 -21.22
N LEU A 4 9.83 72.46 -20.44
CA LEU A 4 8.46 72.07 -20.86
C LEU A 4 7.62 73.34 -21.18
N PRO A 5 6.46 73.24 -21.87
CA PRO A 5 5.11 73.11 -21.21
C PRO A 5 4.16 72.15 -21.98
N ALA A 6 3.17 71.42 -21.42
CA ALA A 6 2.01 71.69 -20.53
C ALA A 6 0.76 72.28 -21.22
N THR A 7 -0.38 71.56 -21.17
CA THR A 7 -1.76 71.95 -20.73
C THR A 7 -2.74 70.79 -21.01
N LEU A 8 -3.55 70.17 -20.12
CA LEU A 8 -4.55 70.55 -19.08
C LEU A 8 -5.98 70.84 -19.60
N GLY A 9 -6.97 70.12 -19.03
CA GLY A 9 -8.40 70.38 -19.15
C GLY A 9 -9.22 69.36 -18.34
N ALA A 10 -9.87 69.81 -17.26
CA ALA A 10 -10.63 69.03 -16.28
C ALA A 10 -12.03 69.66 -16.03
N LEU A 11 -12.82 68.99 -15.16
CA LEU A 11 -14.16 69.29 -14.59
C LEU A 11 -15.37 68.88 -15.45
N GLY A 12 -16.47 68.31 -14.94
CA GLY A 12 -17.02 68.03 -13.60
C GLY A 12 -18.52 67.67 -13.82
N VAL A 13 -19.21 66.83 -13.04
CA VAL A 13 -20.13 67.23 -11.94
C VAL A 13 -20.92 65.97 -11.50
N ALA A 14 -21.18 65.87 -10.19
CA ALA A 14 -21.97 64.84 -9.52
C ALA A 14 -23.46 65.22 -9.38
N VAL A 15 -24.35 64.21 -9.24
CA VAL A 15 -25.64 64.35 -8.54
C VAL A 15 -25.93 63.07 -7.75
N ALA A 16 -26.23 63.23 -6.46
CA ALA A 16 -26.80 62.24 -5.56
C ALA A 16 -28.22 62.68 -5.17
N VAL A 17 -29.14 61.73 -4.97
CA VAL A 17 -30.41 61.95 -4.23
C VAL A 17 -30.71 60.70 -3.38
N ALA A 18 -31.26 60.96 -2.20
CA ALA A 18 -31.37 60.11 -1.02
C ALA A 18 -32.71 59.35 -0.86
N VAL A 19 -32.71 58.52 0.20
CA VAL A 19 -33.67 57.55 0.80
C VAL A 19 -35.08 58.10 1.11
N PRO A 20 -36.08 57.26 1.50
CA PRO A 20 -36.25 56.94 2.93
C PRO A 20 -36.73 55.50 3.27
N ALA A 21 -36.56 55.14 4.54
CA ALA A 21 -37.04 53.94 5.22
C ALA A 21 -38.33 54.22 6.02
N ALA A 22 -39.20 53.20 6.18
CA ALA A 22 -40.25 53.01 7.20
C ALA A 22 -41.06 51.74 6.81
N ALA A 23 -41.64 50.87 7.64
CA ALA A 23 -41.78 50.72 9.09
C ALA A 23 -42.25 49.26 9.37
N ALA A 24 -42.02 48.76 10.58
CA ALA A 24 -42.69 47.57 11.11
C ALA A 24 -44.11 47.92 11.65
N PRO A 25 -44.98 46.93 11.88
CA PRO A 25 -45.29 46.63 13.29
C PRO A 25 -45.41 45.13 13.61
N ASN A 26 -45.13 44.83 14.88
CA ASN A 26 -45.37 43.56 15.56
C ASN A 26 -46.87 43.38 15.88
N ALA A 27 -47.35 42.13 15.86
CA ALA A 27 -48.43 41.68 16.73
C ALA A 27 -48.20 40.20 17.11
N ASP A 28 -48.36 39.97 18.41
CA ASP A 28 -47.98 38.83 19.24
C ASP A 28 -49.12 37.78 19.32
N SER A 29 -48.78 36.49 19.48
CA SER A 29 -49.68 35.42 19.95
C SER A 29 -48.94 34.07 20.09
N SER A 30 -48.13 33.96 21.14
CA SER A 30 -48.02 32.82 22.08
C SER A 30 -48.47 31.40 21.68
N ALA A 31 -47.50 30.47 21.57
CA ALA A 31 -47.55 29.10 22.14
C ALA A 31 -46.14 28.45 22.10
N GLU A 32 -45.71 27.80 23.19
CA GLU A 32 -44.39 27.17 23.42
C GLU A 32 -43.93 26.16 22.34
N PRO A 33 -42.62 26.08 22.00
CA PRO A 33 -42.07 24.93 21.30
C PRO A 33 -41.51 23.87 22.27
N ALA A 34 -41.99 22.65 22.11
CA ALA A 34 -41.43 21.41 22.67
C ALA A 34 -39.98 21.15 22.15
N PRO A 35 -39.17 20.32 22.84
CA PRO A 35 -37.72 20.28 22.64
C PRO A 35 -37.30 19.72 21.26
N GLN A 36 -36.29 20.36 20.67
CA GLN A 36 -35.68 19.96 19.40
C GLN A 36 -35.03 18.56 19.49
N GLU A 37 -35.59 17.61 18.75
CA GLU A 37 -34.87 16.39 18.33
C GLU A 37 -33.93 16.73 17.17
N THR A 38 -32.64 16.53 17.38
CA THR A 38 -31.61 16.57 16.33
C THR A 38 -31.81 15.40 15.36
N ALA A 39 -32.38 15.68 14.18
CA ALA A 39 -32.38 14.74 13.08
C ALA A 39 -30.95 14.55 12.57
N LYS A 40 -30.43 13.33 12.75
CA LYS A 40 -29.23 12.83 12.09
C LYS A 40 -29.44 12.91 10.58
N ASN A 41 -28.70 13.77 9.89
CA ASN A 41 -28.57 13.65 8.45
C ASN A 41 -27.85 12.33 8.13
N ALA A 42 -28.57 11.44 7.47
CA ALA A 42 -28.07 10.23 6.85
C ALA A 42 -26.92 10.58 5.87
N PRO A 43 -25.93 9.70 5.68
CA PRO A 43 -24.89 9.92 4.69
C PRO A 43 -25.54 10.03 3.30
N GLN A 44 -25.40 11.17 2.63
CA GLN A 44 -25.64 11.24 1.19
C GLN A 44 -24.56 10.41 0.51
N GLU A 45 -24.95 9.27 -0.04
CA GLU A 45 -24.18 8.56 -1.06
C GLU A 45 -24.05 9.48 -2.28
N THR A 46 -22.84 9.96 -2.54
CA THR A 46 -22.50 10.57 -3.82
C THR A 46 -21.86 9.49 -4.71
N ASP A 47 -22.59 9.09 -5.75
CA ASP A 47 -22.08 8.30 -6.87
C ASP A 47 -20.88 9.03 -7.52
N ASN A 48 -19.66 8.57 -7.25
CA ASN A 48 -18.41 9.12 -7.82
C ASN A 48 -17.90 8.26 -8.99
N ASP A 49 -18.71 8.12 -10.03
CA ASP A 49 -18.27 7.51 -11.28
C ASP A 49 -17.50 8.55 -12.12
N GLY A 50 -16.17 8.60 -11.94
CA GLY A 50 -15.26 9.29 -12.88
C GLY A 50 -14.34 10.40 -12.34
N GLN A 51 -14.31 10.68 -11.03
CA GLN A 51 -13.38 11.68 -10.49
C GLN A 51 -12.02 11.05 -10.12
N GLU A 52 -10.92 11.66 -10.57
CA GLU A 52 -9.56 11.23 -10.20
C GLU A 52 -9.43 11.18 -8.67
N PRO A 53 -8.81 10.13 -8.08
CA PRO A 53 -8.63 10.06 -6.64
C PRO A 53 -7.92 11.32 -6.12
N LYS A 54 -8.46 11.93 -5.07
CA LYS A 54 -7.86 13.11 -4.46
C LYS A 54 -6.45 12.78 -3.97
N VAL A 55 -5.46 13.57 -4.36
CA VAL A 55 -4.09 13.46 -3.90
C VAL A 55 -3.70 14.78 -3.27
N ASP A 56 -3.35 14.74 -1.99
CA ASP A 56 -2.97 15.90 -1.20
C ASP A 56 -1.45 16.08 -1.27
N THR A 57 -0.97 17.33 -1.32
CA THR A 57 0.45 17.63 -1.46
C THR A 57 0.85 18.80 -0.57
N VAL A 58 1.89 18.60 0.22
CA VAL A 58 2.52 19.62 1.07
C VAL A 58 3.91 19.92 0.52
N LYS A 59 4.24 21.21 0.38
CA LYS A 59 5.59 21.66 0.01
C LYS A 59 6.16 22.48 1.15
N GLN A 60 7.35 22.09 1.61
CA GLN A 60 8.06 22.77 2.68
C GLN A 60 9.47 23.11 2.22
N LYS A 61 9.86 24.37 2.38
CA LYS A 61 11.25 24.79 2.18
C LYS A 61 12.08 24.35 3.38
N VAL A 62 13.27 23.83 3.11
CA VAL A 62 14.29 23.49 4.10
C VAL A 62 15.53 24.25 3.69
N ASP A 63 16.01 25.11 4.57
CA ASP A 63 17.20 25.94 4.31
C ASP A 63 18.45 25.07 4.13
N ALA A 64 19.53 25.65 3.59
CA ALA A 64 20.81 24.94 3.50
C ALA A 64 21.31 24.56 4.89
N ASP A 65 22.01 23.42 4.98
CA ASP A 65 22.69 22.95 6.19
C ASP A 65 21.77 22.87 7.42
N SER A 66 20.49 22.57 7.18
CA SER A 66 19.43 22.60 8.18
C SER A 66 18.68 21.27 8.26
N THR A 67 17.96 21.05 9.35
CA THR A 67 17.08 19.90 9.56
C THR A 67 15.66 20.39 9.82
N ALA A 68 14.68 19.80 9.15
CA ALA A 68 13.28 20.13 9.29
C ALA A 68 12.42 18.88 9.48
N LEU A 69 11.51 18.96 10.44
CA LEU A 69 10.39 18.02 10.52
C LEU A 69 9.37 18.40 9.45
N ILE A 70 8.97 17.42 8.64
CA ILE A 70 7.98 17.59 7.59
C ILE A 70 6.68 16.97 8.08
N ASP A 71 5.65 17.81 8.19
CA ASP A 71 4.33 17.37 8.60
C ASP A 71 3.58 16.78 7.39
N ALA A 72 3.46 15.46 7.35
CA ALA A 72 2.62 14.77 6.39
C ALA A 72 1.16 14.90 6.84
N THR A 73 0.52 16.01 6.50
CA THR A 73 -0.87 16.31 6.89
C THR A 73 -1.79 15.12 6.56
N GLY A 74 -2.48 14.58 7.56
CA GLY A 74 -3.57 13.61 7.38
C GLY A 74 -3.17 12.14 7.20
N ALA A 75 -1.87 11.80 7.14
CA ALA A 75 -1.42 10.41 7.02
C ALA A 75 -1.37 9.71 8.39
N ASN A 76 -2.52 9.60 9.06
CA ASN A 76 -2.66 8.90 10.35
C ASN A 76 -3.52 7.64 10.27
N ASP A 77 -3.91 7.22 9.07
CA ASP A 77 -4.66 5.99 8.85
C ASP A 77 -3.92 5.01 7.93
N GLU A 78 -4.23 3.72 8.11
CA GLU A 78 -3.73 2.63 7.27
C GLU A 78 -4.22 2.69 5.81
N ASN A 79 -5.03 3.71 5.48
CA ASN A 79 -5.69 3.88 4.19
C ASN A 79 -4.99 4.92 3.32
N THR A 80 -3.81 5.40 3.71
CA THR A 80 -3.03 6.38 2.94
C THR A 80 -1.61 5.90 2.66
N VAL A 81 -1.09 6.32 1.51
CA VAL A 81 0.31 6.12 1.09
C VAL A 81 0.99 7.47 1.06
N VAL A 82 2.22 7.54 1.57
CA VAL A 82 3.04 8.75 1.61
C VAL A 82 4.22 8.59 0.65
N ILE A 83 4.31 9.50 -0.32
CA ILE A 83 5.45 9.63 -1.24
C ILE A 83 6.11 10.98 -0.97
N PHE A 84 7.43 11.04 -0.94
CA PHE A 84 8.13 12.31 -0.82
C PHE A 84 9.37 12.38 -1.71
N GLY A 85 9.77 13.60 -2.02
CA GLY A 85 10.97 13.91 -2.80
C GLY A 85 11.36 15.37 -2.58
N ALA A 86 12.57 15.76 -2.97
CA ALA A 86 13.07 17.12 -2.82
C ALA A 86 13.49 17.72 -4.16
N THR A 87 13.20 19.00 -4.36
CA THR A 87 13.65 19.76 -5.54
C THR A 87 14.41 21.01 -5.13
N TRP A 88 15.21 21.56 -6.04
CA TRP A 88 15.98 22.78 -5.81
C TRP A 88 16.09 23.62 -7.09
N ALA A 89 16.57 24.86 -6.93
CA ALA A 89 16.73 25.80 -8.03
C ALA A 89 18.15 25.72 -8.62
N GLY A 90 18.26 25.98 -9.92
CA GLY A 90 19.53 26.07 -10.64
C GLY A 90 20.37 24.79 -10.59
N ASP A 91 21.68 24.94 -10.71
CA ASP A 91 22.63 23.81 -10.83
C ASP A 91 23.18 23.34 -9.47
N ALA A 92 22.49 23.64 -8.38
CA ALA A 92 22.90 23.19 -7.05
C ALA A 92 22.95 21.66 -6.97
N GLN A 93 23.80 21.13 -6.09
CA GLN A 93 23.94 19.70 -5.82
C GLN A 93 23.85 19.44 -4.30
N PRO A 94 22.67 19.70 -3.69
CA PRO A 94 22.51 19.47 -2.26
C PRO A 94 22.59 17.98 -1.94
N LYS A 95 23.20 17.65 -0.79
CA LYS A 95 22.99 16.34 -0.18
C LYS A 95 21.70 16.40 0.61
N VAL A 96 20.77 15.49 0.33
CA VAL A 96 19.49 15.39 1.04
C VAL A 96 19.43 14.04 1.74
N GLU A 97 19.17 14.05 3.03
CA GLU A 97 18.97 12.83 3.80
C GLU A 97 17.62 12.91 4.51
N TYR A 98 16.98 11.76 4.66
CA TYR A 98 15.73 11.64 5.40
C TYR A 98 15.85 10.54 6.44
N ARG A 99 15.01 10.65 7.46
CA ARG A 99 14.64 9.54 8.33
C ARG A 99 13.16 9.62 8.61
N SER A 100 12.61 8.50 9.03
CA SER A 100 11.19 8.35 9.21
C SER A 100 10.89 7.68 10.54
N LYS A 101 9.72 7.99 11.11
CA LYS A 101 9.28 7.44 12.39
C LYS A 101 7.79 7.17 12.34
N VAL A 102 7.44 5.90 12.42
CA VAL A 102 6.05 5.42 12.45
C VAL A 102 5.31 6.02 13.65
N THR A 103 4.07 6.46 13.45
CA THR A 103 3.15 6.95 14.48
C THR A 103 2.99 5.84 15.53
N ASN A 104 3.32 6.15 16.79
CA ASN A 104 3.43 5.26 17.95
C ASN A 104 4.75 4.48 18.12
N SER A 105 5.70 4.59 17.20
CA SER A 105 7.10 4.20 17.49
C SER A 105 7.74 5.27 18.38
N LEU A 106 8.64 4.87 19.28
CA LEU A 106 9.54 5.81 19.95
C LEU A 106 10.83 6.04 19.16
N LYS A 107 11.17 5.15 18.21
CA LYS A 107 12.44 5.14 17.49
C LYS A 107 12.29 5.65 16.07
N TRP A 108 13.20 6.54 15.69
CA TRP A 108 13.44 6.93 14.30
C TRP A 108 14.23 5.83 13.58
N SER A 109 14.03 5.72 12.26
CA SER A 109 14.96 5.00 11.40
C SER A 109 16.33 5.70 11.38
N MET A 110 17.34 4.99 10.90
CA MET A 110 18.63 5.60 10.60
C MET A 110 18.47 6.59 9.45
N TRP A 111 19.32 7.61 9.40
CA TRP A 111 19.38 8.51 8.26
C TRP A 111 19.70 7.74 6.98
N GLN A 112 18.96 8.04 5.92
CA GLN A 112 19.11 7.50 4.59
C GLN A 112 19.26 8.66 3.61
N GLU A 113 20.13 8.49 2.61
CA GLU A 113 20.25 9.47 1.55
C GLU A 113 19.02 9.40 0.63
N LEU A 114 18.43 10.56 0.36
CA LEU A 114 17.44 10.74 -0.70
C LEU A 114 18.22 11.10 -1.96
N GLU A 115 18.51 10.09 -2.79
CA GLU A 115 19.46 10.22 -3.89
C GLU A 115 19.01 11.31 -4.88
N ALA A 116 19.90 12.28 -5.07
CA ALA A 116 19.84 13.22 -6.17
C ALA A 116 20.30 12.48 -7.43
N ASP A 117 19.36 12.11 -8.29
CA ASP A 117 19.69 11.48 -9.57
C ASP A 117 19.53 12.53 -10.68
N PRO A 118 20.63 13.22 -11.07
CA PRO A 118 20.55 14.13 -12.19
C PRO A 118 20.16 13.37 -13.45
N ASP A 119 20.62 12.12 -13.59
CA ASP A 119 20.41 11.24 -14.74
C ASP A 119 18.98 10.69 -14.84
N GLU A 120 18.12 10.91 -13.84
CA GLU A 120 16.68 10.68 -13.92
C GLU A 120 15.91 11.95 -14.35
N GLY A 121 15.29 11.93 -15.52
CA GLY A 121 14.45 13.04 -16.00
C GLY A 121 14.32 13.09 -17.52
N PRO A 122 13.62 14.10 -18.06
CA PRO A 122 13.50 14.32 -19.50
C PRO A 122 14.85 14.56 -20.15
N ASP A 123 14.96 14.27 -21.46
CA ASP A 123 16.16 14.59 -22.23
C ASP A 123 16.36 16.12 -22.33
N ASP A 124 17.62 16.57 -22.29
CA ASP A 124 17.95 17.99 -22.47
C ASP A 124 17.46 18.49 -23.84
N GLY A 125 16.75 19.63 -23.83
CA GLY A 125 16.13 20.18 -25.03
C GLY A 125 14.84 19.49 -25.49
N SER A 126 14.29 18.56 -24.69
CA SER A 126 12.92 18.08 -24.87
C SER A 126 11.89 19.18 -24.58
N ASN A 127 10.63 18.93 -24.94
CA ASN A 127 9.53 19.83 -24.66
C ASN A 127 8.99 19.72 -23.22
N GLU A 128 9.60 18.88 -22.37
CA GLU A 128 9.20 18.73 -20.97
C GLU A 128 10.04 19.66 -20.09
N ALA A 129 9.39 20.34 -19.14
CA ALA A 129 10.13 21.05 -18.11
C ALA A 129 10.85 20.06 -17.19
N ASN A 130 11.99 20.46 -16.67
CA ASN A 130 12.77 19.66 -15.72
C ASN A 130 13.26 20.54 -14.57
N THR A 131 12.77 20.28 -13.37
CA THR A 131 13.28 20.91 -12.14
C THR A 131 14.22 19.94 -11.44
N PRO A 132 15.49 20.30 -11.18
CA PRO A 132 16.45 19.50 -10.42
C PRO A 132 15.89 19.05 -9.05
N GLY A 133 16.32 17.86 -8.61
CA GLY A 133 15.59 17.13 -7.58
C GLY A 133 15.98 15.66 -7.48
N THR A 134 15.50 15.03 -6.42
CA THR A 134 15.69 13.62 -6.10
C THR A 134 14.66 12.74 -6.80
N GLY A 135 14.87 11.42 -6.74
CA GLY A 135 13.81 10.43 -6.98
C GLY A 135 12.67 10.55 -5.96
N ALA A 136 11.51 9.98 -6.30
CA ALA A 136 10.35 9.89 -5.41
C ALA A 136 10.43 8.64 -4.54
N VAL A 137 10.53 8.80 -3.22
CA VAL A 137 10.63 7.68 -2.29
C VAL A 137 9.28 7.40 -1.64
N SER A 138 8.91 6.12 -1.61
CA SER A 138 7.79 5.65 -0.79
C SER A 138 8.21 5.50 0.67
N ALA A 139 7.64 6.34 1.55
CA ALA A 139 7.76 6.16 3.00
C ALA A 139 6.81 5.06 3.47
N ALA A 140 7.14 4.39 4.58
CA ALA A 140 6.18 3.50 5.22
C ALA A 140 5.12 4.32 5.99
N TYR A 141 4.02 3.68 6.39
CA TYR A 141 2.79 4.33 6.86
C TYR A 141 2.98 5.20 8.08
N ASN A 142 2.17 6.27 8.15
CA ASN A 142 2.04 7.10 9.33
C ASN A 142 3.40 7.59 9.84
N GLU A 143 4.30 7.96 8.94
CA GLU A 143 5.63 8.36 9.35
C GLU A 143 5.73 9.88 9.46
N LYS A 144 6.19 10.35 10.63
CA LYS A 144 6.84 11.66 10.66
C LYS A 144 8.11 11.55 9.83
N ILE A 145 8.30 12.47 8.90
CA ILE A 145 9.49 12.53 8.06
C ILE A 145 10.33 13.68 8.57
N GLU A 146 11.61 13.42 8.82
CA GLU A 146 12.57 14.47 9.07
C GLU A 146 13.57 14.48 7.93
N VAL A 147 13.81 15.65 7.36
CA VAL A 147 14.75 15.86 6.27
C VAL A 147 15.85 16.77 6.75
N ARG A 148 17.09 16.43 6.40
CA ARG A 148 18.23 17.33 6.55
C ARG A 148 18.91 17.53 5.21
N THR A 149 19.44 18.72 5.03
CA THR A 149 20.09 19.16 3.80
C THR A 149 21.52 19.57 4.10
N LYS A 150 22.38 19.52 3.08
CA LYS A 150 23.72 20.11 3.12
C LYS A 150 24.02 20.77 1.78
N GLY A 151 24.62 21.97 1.83
CA GLY A 151 25.16 22.68 0.66
C GLY A 151 24.18 23.56 -0.12
N ALA A 152 22.88 23.31 -0.11
CA ALA A 152 21.88 24.20 -0.72
C ALA A 152 20.47 24.01 -0.12
N PRO A 153 19.61 25.04 -0.17
CA PRO A 153 18.22 24.91 0.26
C PRO A 153 17.43 24.03 -0.72
N VAL A 154 16.44 23.29 -0.21
CA VAL A 154 15.57 22.44 -1.01
C VAL A 154 14.10 22.69 -0.69
N THR A 155 13.22 22.33 -1.61
CA THR A 155 11.78 22.22 -1.38
C THR A 155 11.43 20.75 -1.28
N VAL A 156 11.13 20.28 -0.07
CA VAL A 156 10.60 18.94 0.16
C VAL A 156 9.13 18.94 -0.21
N THR A 157 8.72 17.99 -1.05
CA THR A 157 7.32 17.72 -1.37
C THR A 157 6.92 16.41 -0.74
N VAL A 158 5.84 16.42 0.03
CA VAL A 158 5.18 15.21 0.55
C VAL A 158 3.82 15.10 -0.10
N THR A 159 3.52 13.93 -0.63
CA THR A 159 2.28 13.58 -1.30
C THR A 159 1.59 12.47 -0.54
N THR A 160 0.34 12.70 -0.15
CA THR A 160 -0.51 11.70 0.49
C THR A 160 -1.58 11.26 -0.49
N THR A 161 -1.69 9.95 -0.74
CA THR A 161 -2.69 9.37 -1.63
C THR A 161 -3.56 8.36 -0.88
N PRO A 162 -4.90 8.42 -1.00
CA PRO A 162 -5.79 7.43 -0.41
C PRO A 162 -5.71 6.10 -1.16
N ILE A 163 -5.96 5.01 -0.43
CA ILE A 163 -6.29 3.68 -0.95
C ILE A 163 -7.81 3.63 -1.11
N THR A 164 -8.25 3.63 -2.36
CA THR A 164 -9.68 3.64 -2.72
C THR A 164 -10.26 2.23 -2.74
N ASP A 165 -11.59 2.11 -2.72
CA ASP A 165 -12.26 0.82 -2.88
C ASP A 165 -12.00 0.18 -4.25
N ALA A 166 -11.80 1.00 -5.28
CA ALA A 166 -11.36 0.55 -6.59
C ALA A 166 -9.97 -0.12 -6.52
N ASP A 167 -9.04 0.42 -5.72
CA ASP A 167 -7.71 -0.17 -5.54
C ASP A 167 -7.79 -1.52 -4.79
N ARG A 168 -8.68 -1.61 -3.79
CA ARG A 168 -8.93 -2.86 -3.03
C ARG A 168 -9.56 -3.94 -3.89
N THR A 169 -10.43 -3.56 -4.82
CA THR A 169 -11.15 -4.50 -5.68
C THR A 169 -10.39 -4.83 -6.97
N MET A 170 -9.38 -4.03 -7.35
CA MET A 170 -8.52 -4.22 -8.54
C MET A 170 -7.90 -5.63 -8.61
N PHE A 171 -7.57 -6.21 -7.46
CA PHE A 171 -6.94 -7.52 -7.33
C PHE A 171 -7.94 -8.62 -6.99
N GLY A 172 -9.21 -8.43 -7.36
CA GLY A 172 -10.29 -9.39 -7.16
C GLY A 172 -10.83 -9.39 -5.73
N GLY A 173 -11.48 -8.28 -5.37
CA GLY A 173 -12.06 -8.04 -4.05
C GLY A 173 -12.87 -9.20 -3.49
N VAL A 174 -13.08 -9.17 -2.18
CA VAL A 174 -13.90 -10.12 -1.43
C VAL A 174 -15.30 -10.18 -2.07
N ASN A 175 -15.62 -11.28 -2.72
CA ASN A 175 -17.02 -11.61 -3.03
C ASN A 175 -17.73 -12.00 -1.72
N ASP A 176 -19.07 -11.94 -1.70
CA ASP A 176 -19.92 -12.22 -0.52
C ASP A 176 -19.70 -13.62 0.11
N GLU A 177 -18.85 -14.45 -0.50
CA GLU A 177 -18.41 -15.77 -0.06
C GLU A 177 -16.96 -15.81 0.49
N GLY A 178 -16.26 -14.68 0.62
CA GLY A 178 -14.95 -14.63 1.26
C GLY A 178 -13.78 -15.19 0.43
N THR A 179 -13.89 -15.26 -0.91
CA THR A 179 -12.81 -15.79 -1.77
C THR A 179 -12.04 -14.69 -2.49
N PHE A 180 -10.72 -14.61 -2.29
CA PHE A 180 -9.85 -13.74 -3.09
C PHE A 180 -9.57 -14.40 -4.45
N SER A 181 -9.99 -13.76 -5.55
CA SER A 181 -9.60 -14.16 -6.90
C SER A 181 -8.94 -13.00 -7.64
N SER A 182 -7.65 -12.78 -7.37
CA SER A 182 -6.83 -11.95 -8.25
C SER A 182 -6.84 -12.54 -9.64
N PRO A 183 -7.04 -11.75 -10.72
CA PRO A 183 -6.69 -12.22 -12.04
C PRO A 183 -5.21 -12.63 -11.99
N ASP A 184 -4.91 -13.87 -12.37
CA ASP A 184 -3.52 -14.31 -12.46
C ASP A 184 -2.89 -13.61 -13.67
N LEU A 185 -2.24 -12.47 -13.44
CA LEU A 185 -1.53 -11.72 -14.48
C LEU A 185 -0.27 -12.46 -14.96
N ASN A 186 0.12 -13.56 -14.30
CA ASN A 186 1.20 -14.42 -14.76
C ASN A 186 0.76 -15.47 -15.79
N GLU A 187 -0.54 -15.62 -16.04
CA GLU A 187 -1.02 -16.46 -17.13
C GLU A 187 -0.74 -15.81 -18.49
N PRO A 188 -0.21 -16.55 -19.47
CA PRO A 188 -0.10 -16.07 -20.84
C PRO A 188 -1.49 -15.68 -21.36
N ALA A 189 -1.59 -14.52 -22.01
CA ALA A 189 -2.84 -14.14 -22.67
C ALA A 189 -3.13 -15.19 -23.77
N SER A 190 -4.22 -15.95 -23.65
CA SER A 190 -4.57 -16.93 -24.69
C SER A 190 -4.92 -16.20 -25.99
N SER A 191 -4.52 -16.79 -27.11
CA SER A 191 -4.81 -16.27 -28.44
C SER A 191 -6.22 -16.69 -28.91
N ALA A 192 -7.06 -15.68 -29.16
CA ALA A 192 -8.23 -15.62 -30.08
C ALA A 192 -9.63 -16.13 -29.63
N PRO A 193 -10.75 -15.67 -30.25
CA PRO A 193 -11.01 -14.41 -31.01
C PRO A 193 -12.24 -13.59 -30.53
N GLU A 194 -12.48 -12.45 -31.20
CA GLU A 194 -13.58 -11.47 -31.05
C GLU A 194 -15.00 -11.98 -31.42
N ALA A 195 -15.98 -11.14 -31.05
CA ALA A 195 -17.40 -11.05 -31.44
C ALA A 195 -18.42 -11.76 -30.50
N ASP A 196 -19.27 -10.98 -29.82
CA ASP A 196 -20.61 -10.76 -30.38
C ASP A 196 -21.27 -9.48 -29.82
N SER A 197 -21.95 -8.79 -30.71
CA SER A 197 -22.78 -7.63 -30.48
C SER A 197 -24.24 -8.07 -30.59
N THR A 198 -25.03 -8.01 -29.53
CA THR A 198 -26.48 -7.81 -29.66
C THR A 198 -27.08 -7.23 -28.38
N SER A 199 -27.94 -6.24 -28.61
CA SER A 199 -28.80 -5.55 -27.64
C SER A 199 -30.01 -6.41 -27.27
N ALA A 200 -30.41 -6.39 -25.99
CA ALA A 200 -31.82 -6.52 -25.60
C ALA A 200 -32.07 -5.78 -24.29
N ALA A 201 -33.04 -4.86 -24.32
CA ALA A 201 -33.54 -4.12 -23.19
C ALA A 201 -34.35 -5.02 -22.24
N GLY A 202 -34.19 -4.82 -20.94
CA GLY A 202 -34.98 -5.45 -19.89
C GLY A 202 -34.79 -4.72 -18.57
N SER A 203 -35.80 -3.95 -18.17
CA SER A 203 -35.84 -3.13 -16.96
C SER A 203 -35.76 -3.98 -15.67
N GLY A 204 -34.81 -3.66 -14.79
CA GLY A 204 -34.61 -4.25 -13.46
C GLY A 204 -33.55 -3.45 -12.67
N PRO A 205 -33.58 -3.46 -11.33
CA PRO A 205 -33.10 -2.35 -10.49
C PRO A 205 -31.59 -2.09 -10.58
N ILE A 206 -31.27 -0.80 -10.46
CA ILE A 206 -29.95 -0.17 -10.66
C ILE A 206 -28.92 -0.77 -9.69
N ALA A 207 -28.00 -1.58 -10.22
CA ALA A 207 -26.85 -2.09 -9.50
C ALA A 207 -25.66 -1.12 -9.68
N GLY A 208 -25.13 -0.60 -8.57
CA GLY A 208 -23.91 0.21 -8.53
C GLY A 208 -22.77 -0.44 -9.32
N GLY A 209 -22.12 0.37 -10.17
CA GLY A 209 -21.13 -0.06 -11.13
C GLY A 209 -19.95 -0.80 -10.50
N LYS A 210 -19.97 -2.13 -10.58
CA LYS A 210 -18.81 -2.98 -10.27
C LYS A 210 -17.73 -2.75 -11.32
N LEU A 211 -16.67 -1.99 -11.00
CA LEU A 211 -15.42 -2.04 -11.75
C LEU A 211 -14.86 -3.47 -11.64
N ASN A 212 -15.09 -4.24 -12.70
CA ASN A 212 -14.84 -5.67 -12.74
C ASN A 212 -13.32 -5.95 -12.90
N ALA A 213 -12.73 -6.70 -11.96
CA ALA A 213 -11.33 -7.16 -11.99
C ALA A 213 -10.98 -8.04 -13.23
N LYS A 214 -11.96 -8.34 -14.10
CA LYS A 214 -11.80 -9.07 -15.37
C LYS A 214 -11.27 -8.26 -16.56
N LYS A 215 -10.93 -6.96 -16.41
CA LYS A 215 -10.63 -6.03 -17.51
C LYS A 215 -9.16 -5.55 -17.62
N ALA A 216 -8.18 -6.32 -17.14
CA ALA A 216 -6.77 -5.99 -17.39
C ALA A 216 -6.49 -5.87 -18.90
N ALA A 217 -5.86 -4.77 -19.31
CA ALA A 217 -5.47 -4.56 -20.69
C ALA A 217 -4.38 -5.56 -21.09
N SER A 218 -4.24 -5.84 -22.39
CA SER A 218 -3.22 -6.77 -22.89
C SER A 218 -2.35 -6.11 -23.94
N ILE A 219 -1.07 -6.48 -23.94
CA ILE A 219 -0.10 -6.09 -24.96
C ILE A 219 0.99 -7.14 -25.01
N GLY A 220 1.45 -7.49 -26.21
CA GLY A 220 2.62 -8.38 -26.34
C GLY A 220 2.50 -9.75 -25.66
N GLY A 221 1.29 -10.29 -25.51
CA GLY A 221 1.04 -11.59 -24.88
C GLY A 221 0.97 -11.59 -23.34
N PHE A 222 0.99 -10.42 -22.69
CA PHE A 222 0.80 -10.29 -21.24
C PHE A 222 -0.29 -9.27 -20.88
N LYS A 223 -0.81 -9.38 -19.66
CA LYS A 223 -1.82 -8.48 -19.11
C LYS A 223 -1.16 -7.39 -18.24
N TYR A 224 -1.75 -6.20 -18.20
CA TYR A 224 -1.32 -5.08 -17.37
C TYR A 224 -2.52 -4.25 -16.89
N PHE A 225 -2.32 -3.51 -15.80
CA PHE A 225 -3.25 -2.49 -15.33
C PHE A 225 -3.02 -1.18 -16.09
N SER A 226 -4.02 -0.77 -16.85
CA SER A 226 -4.03 0.50 -17.58
C SER A 226 -4.01 1.70 -16.65
N ARG A 227 -3.65 2.86 -17.21
CA ARG A 227 -3.71 4.16 -16.52
C ARG A 227 -5.05 4.44 -15.85
N LYS A 228 -6.16 4.14 -16.54
CA LYS A 228 -7.51 4.31 -15.99
C LYS A 228 -7.73 3.43 -14.76
N GLN A 229 -7.21 2.20 -14.76
CA GLN A 229 -7.43 1.26 -13.67
C GLN A 229 -6.75 1.71 -12.39
N TRP A 230 -5.50 2.17 -12.43
CA TRP A 230 -4.80 2.63 -11.22
C TRP A 230 -5.11 4.09 -10.83
N GLY A 231 -6.03 4.75 -11.54
CA GLY A 231 -6.44 6.12 -11.24
C GLY A 231 -5.38 7.15 -11.60
N ALA A 232 -4.69 6.94 -12.72
CA ALA A 232 -3.70 7.88 -13.23
C ALA A 232 -4.33 9.24 -13.53
N ARG A 233 -3.64 10.30 -13.12
CA ARG A 233 -3.94 11.65 -13.58
C ARG A 233 -3.68 11.79 -15.07
N LYS A 234 -4.35 12.76 -15.70
CA LYS A 234 -4.03 13.14 -17.09
C LYS A 234 -2.58 13.60 -17.22
N ALA A 235 -1.93 13.23 -18.32
CA ALA A 235 -0.60 13.78 -18.65
C ALA A 235 -0.69 15.30 -18.85
N ARG A 236 0.30 16.05 -18.37
CA ARG A 236 0.36 17.52 -18.50
C ARG A 236 0.66 17.98 -19.92
N CYS A 237 1.19 17.10 -20.76
CA CYS A 237 1.46 17.37 -22.17
C CYS A 237 1.24 16.12 -23.03
N SER A 238 1.22 16.31 -24.34
CA SER A 238 1.18 15.21 -25.31
C SER A 238 2.45 14.36 -25.23
N THR A 239 2.29 13.05 -25.04
CA THR A 239 3.43 12.13 -24.98
C THR A 239 4.17 12.06 -26.31
N SER A 240 5.43 12.50 -26.28
CA SER A 240 6.39 12.43 -27.38
C SER A 240 6.74 10.97 -27.69
N THR A 241 7.02 10.69 -28.95
CA THR A 241 7.38 9.37 -29.46
C THR A 241 8.66 9.43 -30.27
N THR A 242 9.36 8.30 -30.37
CA THR A 242 10.45 8.09 -31.33
C THR A 242 10.04 7.02 -32.35
N ASN A 243 10.89 6.77 -33.35
CA ASN A 243 10.57 5.81 -34.41
C ASN A 243 10.58 4.35 -33.92
N ARG A 244 11.48 4.03 -32.98
CA ARG A 244 11.61 2.68 -32.41
C ARG A 244 12.34 2.69 -31.08
N ASN A 245 12.10 1.66 -30.27
CA ASN A 245 12.97 1.34 -29.13
C ASN A 245 14.07 0.36 -29.55
N THR A 246 15.27 0.57 -29.03
CA THR A 246 16.47 -0.20 -29.34
C THR A 246 17.05 -0.89 -28.11
N ALA A 247 16.69 -0.42 -26.91
CA ALA A 247 17.05 -1.04 -25.65
C ALA A 247 15.94 -0.83 -24.61
N THR A 248 16.02 -1.59 -23.53
CA THR A 248 15.20 -1.48 -22.34
C THR A 248 16.11 -1.15 -21.16
N ILE A 249 15.74 -0.12 -20.39
CA ILE A 249 16.47 0.32 -19.20
C ILE A 249 15.67 -0.07 -17.96
N ILE A 250 16.32 -0.81 -17.05
CA ILE A 250 15.73 -1.32 -15.82
C ILE A 250 16.07 -0.38 -14.66
N HIS A 251 15.03 0.04 -13.96
CA HIS A 251 15.06 0.93 -12.81
C HIS A 251 14.43 0.26 -11.58
N HIS A 252 14.62 0.89 -10.44
CA HIS A 252 13.71 0.77 -9.31
C HIS A 252 13.08 2.15 -9.01
N THR A 253 12.14 2.23 -8.07
CA THR A 253 11.61 3.53 -7.61
C THR A 253 12.25 4.00 -6.30
N GLU A 254 13.07 3.18 -5.64
CA GLU A 254 13.49 3.35 -4.25
C GLU A 254 12.33 3.32 -3.23
N GLY A 255 12.68 3.32 -1.95
CA GLY A 255 11.75 3.33 -0.82
C GLY A 255 11.36 1.96 -0.27
N SER A 256 10.19 1.88 0.37
CA SER A 256 9.80 0.68 1.12
C SER A 256 9.37 -0.48 0.21
N ASN A 257 9.75 -1.69 0.61
CA ASN A 257 9.21 -2.94 0.06
C ASN A 257 8.08 -3.54 0.92
N SER A 258 7.63 -2.87 1.99
CA SER A 258 6.63 -3.42 2.93
C SER A 258 5.18 -3.22 2.48
N TYR A 259 4.94 -2.57 1.34
CA TYR A 259 3.59 -2.25 0.84
C TYR A 259 2.73 -3.49 0.52
N SER A 260 1.41 -3.37 0.59
CA SER A 260 0.42 -4.36 0.13
C SER A 260 0.08 -4.18 -1.35
N LYS A 261 -0.65 -5.12 -1.98
CA LYS A 261 -1.07 -4.98 -3.39
C LYS A 261 -1.98 -3.78 -3.60
N GLU A 262 -2.92 -3.60 -2.68
CA GLU A 262 -3.97 -2.56 -2.72
C GLU A 262 -3.37 -1.15 -2.62
N GLN A 263 -2.14 -1.04 -2.14
CA GLN A 263 -1.43 0.25 -2.00
C GLN A 263 -0.67 0.65 -3.26
N VAL A 264 -0.39 -0.29 -4.16
CA VAL A 264 0.42 -0.01 -5.35
C VAL A 264 -0.20 1.11 -6.20
N PRO A 265 -1.51 1.15 -6.47
CA PRO A 265 -2.11 2.28 -7.17
C PRO A 265 -1.88 3.63 -6.47
N GLY A 266 -1.95 3.68 -5.14
CA GLY A 266 -1.63 4.89 -4.36
C GLY A 266 -0.17 5.32 -4.54
N ILE A 267 0.77 4.37 -4.46
CA ILE A 267 2.20 4.62 -4.72
C ILE A 267 2.39 5.22 -6.12
N LEU A 268 1.76 4.64 -7.14
CA LEU A 268 1.84 5.13 -8.52
C LEU A 268 1.32 6.57 -8.66
N ARG A 269 0.16 6.87 -8.07
CA ARG A 269 -0.42 8.23 -8.05
C ARG A 269 0.49 9.22 -7.32
N GLY A 270 1.13 8.82 -6.23
CA GLY A 270 2.04 9.68 -5.49
C GLY A 270 3.33 9.98 -6.26
N ILE A 271 3.94 8.97 -6.89
CA ILE A 271 5.09 9.13 -7.79
C ILE A 271 4.73 10.04 -8.97
N GLN A 272 3.57 9.80 -9.61
CA GLN A 272 3.09 10.65 -10.70
C GLN A 272 2.90 12.10 -10.26
N SER A 273 2.30 12.31 -9.08
CA SER A 273 2.08 13.65 -8.52
C SER A 273 3.39 14.38 -8.25
N TYR A 274 4.42 13.70 -7.74
CA TYR A 274 5.73 14.31 -7.55
C TYR A 274 6.41 14.66 -8.89
N HIS A 275 6.42 13.73 -9.85
CA HIS A 275 7.00 13.97 -11.18
C HIS A 275 6.32 15.14 -11.90
N GLN A 276 4.99 15.17 -11.88
CA GLN A 276 4.24 16.25 -12.52
C GLN A 276 4.28 17.55 -11.73
N GLY A 277 4.02 17.52 -10.43
CA GLY A 277 3.78 18.70 -9.59
C GLY A 277 5.03 19.36 -9.02
N SER A 278 6.15 18.63 -8.90
CA SER A 278 7.39 19.14 -8.33
C SER A 278 8.56 19.11 -9.29
N ARG A 279 8.73 18.02 -10.04
CA ARG A 279 9.77 17.92 -11.09
C ARG A 279 9.36 18.57 -12.41
N HIS A 280 8.07 18.86 -12.57
CA HIS A 280 7.43 19.51 -13.73
C HIS A 280 7.48 18.71 -15.04
N TRP A 281 7.66 17.39 -14.94
CA TRP A 281 7.62 16.50 -16.08
C TRP A 281 6.19 16.38 -16.63
N CYS A 282 6.05 15.91 -17.87
CA CYS A 282 4.72 15.74 -18.45
C CYS A 282 3.91 14.65 -17.75
N ASP A 283 4.58 13.63 -17.25
CA ASP A 283 3.97 12.47 -16.61
C ASP A 283 5.00 11.69 -15.78
N ILE A 284 4.56 10.59 -15.16
CA ILE A 284 5.44 9.60 -14.54
C ILE A 284 6.59 9.22 -15.50
N GLY A 285 7.83 9.12 -14.98
CA GLY A 285 9.03 9.01 -15.83
C GLY A 285 9.13 7.71 -16.64
N TYR A 286 8.56 6.62 -16.14
CA TYR A 286 8.73 5.28 -16.71
C TYR A 286 7.64 4.91 -17.73
N ASN A 287 7.99 4.04 -18.70
CA ASN A 287 6.99 3.52 -19.63
C ASN A 287 6.09 2.48 -18.96
N MET A 288 6.66 1.57 -18.17
CA MET A 288 5.90 0.61 -17.36
C MET A 288 6.52 0.44 -15.98
N LEU A 289 5.69 0.07 -15.01
CA LEU A 289 6.13 -0.24 -13.65
C LEU A 289 5.71 -1.66 -13.26
N VAL A 290 6.52 -2.32 -12.43
CA VAL A 290 6.29 -3.68 -11.95
C VAL A 290 6.38 -3.71 -10.44
N ASP A 291 5.37 -4.25 -9.75
CA ASP A 291 5.44 -4.41 -8.30
C ASP A 291 6.11 -5.73 -7.87
N LYS A 292 6.42 -5.86 -6.58
CA LYS A 292 7.02 -7.08 -6.00
C LYS A 292 6.16 -8.33 -6.15
N TYR A 293 4.87 -8.18 -6.46
CA TYR A 293 3.93 -9.28 -6.68
C TYR A 293 3.87 -9.74 -8.14
N GLY A 294 4.55 -9.02 -9.04
CA GLY A 294 4.59 -9.30 -10.48
C GLY A 294 3.46 -8.64 -11.26
N ASN A 295 2.65 -7.75 -10.65
CA ASN A 295 1.68 -6.99 -11.43
C ASN A 295 2.39 -5.93 -12.27
N ILE A 296 1.88 -5.69 -13.47
CA ILE A 296 2.43 -4.74 -14.44
C ILE A 296 1.47 -3.57 -14.58
N TYR A 297 1.98 -2.35 -14.55
CA TYR A 297 1.20 -1.11 -14.65
C TYR A 297 1.69 -0.27 -15.82
N GLU A 298 0.75 0.28 -16.59
CA GLU A 298 1.05 1.28 -17.60
C GLU A 298 1.49 2.58 -16.95
N GLY A 299 2.71 3.01 -17.25
CA GLY A 299 3.22 4.34 -16.92
C GLY A 299 2.80 5.32 -18.00
N ARG A 300 3.75 5.79 -18.82
CA ARG A 300 3.45 6.70 -19.94
C ARG A 300 2.55 6.04 -21.01
N PRO A 301 1.59 6.79 -21.58
CA PRO A 301 0.70 6.26 -22.62
C PRO A 301 1.46 6.03 -23.94
N LYS A 302 0.79 5.45 -24.95
CA LYS A 302 1.37 5.10 -26.27
C LYS A 302 2.50 4.06 -26.19
N LEU A 303 2.33 3.05 -25.34
CA LEU A 303 3.29 1.96 -25.13
C LEU A 303 3.74 1.26 -26.43
N ASP A 304 2.87 1.20 -27.43
CA ASP A 304 3.09 0.56 -28.73
C ASP A 304 3.69 1.49 -29.80
N LYS A 305 3.88 2.78 -29.50
CA LYS A 305 4.41 3.79 -30.45
C LYS A 305 5.75 4.38 -29.99
N ALA A 306 6.56 3.60 -29.27
CA ALA A 306 7.86 4.02 -28.73
C ALA A 306 7.79 5.39 -28.02
N ALA A 307 6.88 5.47 -27.04
CA ALA A 307 6.74 6.63 -26.16
C ALA A 307 8.07 6.94 -25.46
N ILE A 308 8.46 8.22 -25.51
CA ILE A 308 9.68 8.71 -24.86
C ILE A 308 9.39 8.92 -23.36
N GLY A 309 10.27 8.34 -22.55
CA GLY A 309 10.25 8.46 -21.10
C GLY A 309 10.89 9.75 -20.55
N ALA A 310 10.97 9.79 -19.23
CA ALA A 310 11.80 10.72 -18.46
C ALA A 310 12.54 9.97 -17.34
N HIS A 311 12.95 8.73 -17.60
CA HIS A 311 13.53 7.81 -16.63
C HIS A 311 15.07 7.77 -16.69
N ALA A 312 15.65 8.09 -17.84
CA ALA A 312 17.09 8.04 -18.07
C ALA A 312 17.47 9.21 -18.98
N SER A 313 17.56 10.41 -18.39
CA SER A 313 18.02 11.60 -19.10
C SER A 313 19.35 11.29 -19.79
N SER A 314 19.44 11.64 -21.07
CA SER A 314 20.49 11.28 -22.04
C SER A 314 20.12 10.17 -23.00
N VAL A 315 19.23 9.23 -22.64
CA VAL A 315 18.88 8.10 -23.51
C VAL A 315 17.39 7.76 -23.51
N ASN A 316 16.50 8.66 -23.05
CA ASN A 316 15.06 8.38 -23.11
C ASN A 316 14.61 8.15 -24.56
N ARG A 317 15.15 8.92 -25.51
CA ARG A 317 14.93 8.67 -26.95
C ARG A 317 15.54 7.33 -27.37
N GLY A 318 14.68 6.41 -27.79
CA GLY A 318 15.10 5.12 -28.34
C GLY A 318 15.27 4.03 -27.29
N THR A 319 14.89 4.28 -26.04
CA THR A 319 14.85 3.26 -24.99
C THR A 319 13.47 3.17 -24.34
N PHE A 320 13.20 2.05 -23.69
CA PHE A 320 11.97 1.80 -22.96
C PHE A 320 12.29 1.57 -21.48
N GLY A 321 11.78 2.40 -20.58
CA GLY A 321 12.03 2.34 -19.15
C GLY A 321 11.05 1.44 -18.41
N ILE A 322 11.57 0.48 -17.66
CA ILE A 322 10.80 -0.38 -16.74
C ILE A 322 11.30 -0.11 -15.32
N SER A 323 10.42 0.31 -14.41
CA SER A 323 10.78 0.47 -13.01
C SER A 323 10.13 -0.56 -12.10
N VAL A 324 10.92 -1.20 -11.25
CA VAL A 324 10.42 -2.11 -10.21
C VAL A 324 10.15 -1.32 -8.93
N ILE A 325 8.92 -1.36 -8.43
CA ILE A 325 8.47 -0.51 -7.32
C ILE A 325 9.11 -0.95 -6.00
N GLY A 326 9.88 -0.06 -5.37
CA GLY A 326 10.55 -0.23 -4.09
C GLY A 326 12.09 -0.17 -4.19
N SER A 327 12.78 -0.49 -3.09
CA SER A 327 14.25 -0.49 -3.03
C SER A 327 14.83 -1.89 -3.19
N TYR A 328 15.78 -2.07 -4.12
CA TYR A 328 16.33 -3.38 -4.49
C TYR A 328 17.84 -3.51 -4.30
N LYS A 329 18.34 -3.03 -3.14
CA LYS A 329 19.66 -3.44 -2.61
C LYS A 329 19.72 -4.96 -2.37
N LYS A 330 18.58 -5.60 -2.17
CA LYS A 330 18.38 -7.07 -2.18
C LYS A 330 17.64 -7.49 -3.45
N LYS A 331 17.79 -8.77 -3.82
CA LYS A 331 17.16 -9.35 -5.02
C LYS A 331 15.65 -9.10 -5.03
N ALA A 332 15.14 -8.71 -6.19
CA ALA A 332 13.71 -8.61 -6.43
C ALA A 332 13.06 -10.01 -6.45
N PRO A 333 11.80 -10.14 -6.00
CA PRO A 333 11.08 -11.40 -6.07
C PRO A 333 10.94 -11.92 -7.50
N GLU A 334 10.92 -13.24 -7.63
CA GLU A 334 10.84 -13.94 -8.91
C GLU A 334 9.63 -13.50 -9.76
N ALA A 335 8.50 -13.21 -9.12
CA ALA A 335 7.30 -12.71 -9.80
C ALA A 335 7.56 -11.39 -10.54
N ALA A 336 8.25 -10.44 -9.91
CA ALA A 336 8.64 -9.18 -10.53
C ALA A 336 9.62 -9.41 -11.69
N ILE A 337 10.64 -10.26 -11.48
CA ILE A 337 11.64 -10.60 -12.52
C ILE A 337 10.98 -11.22 -13.75
N ASN A 338 10.03 -12.14 -13.56
CA ASN A 338 9.29 -12.74 -14.67
C ASN A 338 8.46 -11.69 -15.43
N SER A 339 7.83 -10.75 -14.75
CA SER A 339 7.07 -9.67 -15.39
C SER A 339 7.95 -8.67 -16.15
N VAL A 340 9.10 -8.28 -15.59
CA VAL A 340 10.10 -7.50 -16.31
C VAL A 340 10.56 -8.24 -17.57
N ALA A 341 10.86 -9.54 -17.46
CA ALA A 341 11.27 -10.36 -18.59
C ALA A 341 10.19 -10.49 -19.68
N ARG A 342 8.89 -10.54 -19.33
CA ARG A 342 7.78 -10.50 -20.31
C ARG A 342 7.76 -9.19 -21.11
N ILE A 343 7.91 -8.06 -20.42
CA ILE A 343 7.94 -6.74 -21.06
C ILE A 343 9.15 -6.64 -22.01
N VAL A 344 10.33 -7.10 -21.58
CA VAL A 344 11.54 -7.16 -22.41
C VAL A 344 11.32 -8.02 -23.65
N ALA A 345 10.75 -9.21 -23.51
CA ALA A 345 10.47 -10.12 -24.63
C ALA A 345 9.49 -9.52 -25.65
N TRP A 346 8.49 -8.79 -25.17
CA TRP A 346 7.58 -8.05 -26.04
C TRP A 346 8.29 -6.92 -26.79
N GLN A 347 9.04 -6.06 -26.09
CA GLN A 347 9.77 -4.96 -26.73
C GLN A 347 10.81 -5.46 -27.75
N SER A 348 11.52 -6.55 -27.44
CA SER A 348 12.51 -7.15 -28.33
C SER A 348 11.88 -7.72 -29.59
N SER A 349 10.71 -8.36 -29.45
CA SER A 349 9.97 -8.93 -30.58
C SER A 349 9.36 -7.85 -31.45
N LYS A 350 8.72 -6.84 -30.83
CA LYS A 350 8.09 -5.71 -31.55
C LYS A 350 9.09 -4.94 -32.39
N TRP A 351 10.29 -4.72 -31.88
CA TRP A 351 11.31 -3.91 -32.54
C TRP A 351 12.45 -4.72 -33.15
N ASN A 352 12.27 -6.04 -33.27
CA ASN A 352 13.20 -6.97 -33.92
C ASN A 352 14.67 -6.77 -33.50
N TRP A 353 14.97 -6.93 -32.20
CA TRP A 353 16.34 -6.97 -31.70
C TRP A 353 16.61 -8.18 -30.81
N LYS A 354 17.86 -8.65 -30.82
CA LYS A 354 18.31 -9.81 -30.02
C LYS A 354 18.60 -9.38 -28.59
N ILE A 355 17.99 -10.05 -27.60
CA ILE A 355 18.06 -9.66 -26.18
C ILE A 355 19.49 -9.63 -25.63
N ASP A 356 20.31 -10.64 -25.94
CA ASP A 356 21.70 -10.74 -25.47
C ASP A 356 22.71 -9.93 -26.30
N SER A 357 22.23 -9.10 -27.25
CA SER A 357 23.10 -8.27 -28.07
C SER A 357 23.38 -6.91 -27.43
N LYS A 358 24.45 -6.27 -27.90
CA LYS A 358 24.79 -4.89 -27.57
C LYS A 358 24.13 -3.90 -28.53
N VAL A 359 24.01 -2.66 -28.08
CA VAL A 359 23.61 -1.50 -28.89
C VAL A 359 24.49 -0.30 -28.52
N THR A 360 24.77 0.56 -29.51
CA THR A 360 25.40 1.85 -29.27
C THR A 360 24.31 2.91 -29.15
N LEU A 361 24.20 3.52 -27.96
CA LEU A 361 23.32 4.66 -27.71
C LEU A 361 24.14 5.95 -27.82
N THR A 362 23.47 7.05 -28.20
CA THR A 362 24.07 8.38 -28.24
C THR A 362 23.44 9.22 -27.15
N SER A 363 24.27 9.78 -26.27
CA SER A 363 23.81 10.63 -25.17
C SER A 363 23.22 11.94 -25.70
N ALA A 364 22.01 12.27 -25.26
CA ALA A 364 21.38 13.58 -25.42
C ALA A 364 21.69 14.56 -24.28
N GLY A 365 22.36 14.12 -23.21
CA GLY A 365 22.55 14.90 -21.98
C GLY A 365 23.58 16.02 -22.09
N GLY A 366 23.71 16.82 -21.04
CA GLY A 366 24.65 17.93 -20.90
C GLY A 366 26.08 17.54 -20.46
N ALA A 367 26.94 18.55 -20.29
CA ALA A 367 28.35 18.36 -19.96
C ALA A 367 28.60 17.73 -18.57
N THR A 368 27.63 17.82 -17.66
CA THR A 368 27.71 17.32 -16.28
C THR A 368 27.21 15.88 -16.12
N ARG A 369 26.82 15.22 -17.22
CA ARG A 369 26.31 13.84 -17.20
C ARG A 369 27.45 12.83 -17.29
N LYS A 370 27.19 11.59 -16.89
CA LYS A 370 28.13 10.46 -17.07
C LYS A 370 28.67 10.37 -18.50
N TYR A 371 27.78 10.59 -19.46
CA TYR A 371 28.12 10.67 -20.88
C TYR A 371 27.68 12.04 -21.43
N PRO A 372 28.62 12.90 -21.89
CA PRO A 372 28.27 14.21 -22.41
C PRO A 372 27.51 14.12 -23.73
N LYS A 373 26.88 15.22 -24.14
CA LYS A 373 26.09 15.30 -25.39
C LYS A 373 26.87 14.74 -26.58
N GLY A 374 26.26 13.84 -27.33
CA GLY A 374 26.83 13.22 -28.51
C GLY A 374 27.80 12.07 -28.22
N ALA A 375 28.17 11.82 -26.96
CA ALA A 375 28.97 10.66 -26.60
C ALA A 375 28.25 9.36 -26.96
N LYS A 376 29.01 8.40 -27.49
CA LYS A 376 28.52 7.08 -27.86
C LYS A 376 28.85 6.08 -26.76
N MET A 377 27.85 5.32 -26.30
CA MET A 377 28.02 4.29 -25.27
C MET A 377 27.51 2.95 -25.80
N THR A 378 28.31 1.90 -25.66
CA THR A 378 27.93 0.55 -26.10
C THR A 378 27.54 -0.29 -24.88
N VAL A 379 26.25 -0.60 -24.77
CA VAL A 379 25.64 -1.31 -23.64
C VAL A 379 24.88 -2.53 -24.10
N GLN A 380 24.49 -3.42 -23.18
CA GLN A 380 23.55 -4.49 -23.49
C GLN A 380 22.17 -3.90 -23.81
N ARG A 381 21.42 -4.52 -24.71
CA ARG A 381 20.07 -4.03 -25.04
C ARG A 381 19.09 -4.11 -23.87
N VAL A 382 19.37 -4.95 -22.89
CA VAL A 382 18.70 -4.92 -21.59
C VAL A 382 19.75 -4.47 -20.58
N SER A 383 19.69 -3.21 -20.18
CA SER A 383 20.66 -2.60 -19.28
C SER A 383 19.96 -1.93 -18.10
N SER A 384 20.70 -1.59 -17.07
CA SER A 384 20.21 -0.80 -15.95
C SER A 384 20.44 0.69 -16.14
N HIS A 385 19.78 1.50 -15.32
CA HIS A 385 20.07 2.93 -15.23
C HIS A 385 21.55 3.19 -14.87
N ARG A 386 22.10 2.44 -13.91
CA ARG A 386 23.53 2.45 -13.53
C ARG A 386 24.48 2.23 -14.71
N ASP A 387 24.09 1.44 -15.72
CA ASP A 387 24.95 1.23 -16.90
C ASP A 387 25.10 2.50 -17.75
N ILE A 388 24.11 3.41 -17.71
CA ILE A 388 24.01 4.58 -18.59
C ILE A 388 24.06 5.92 -17.86
N GLY A 389 24.03 5.93 -16.52
CA GLY A 389 24.03 7.13 -15.67
C GLY A 389 24.84 6.97 -14.38
N ASN A 390 25.01 8.08 -13.65
CA ASN A 390 25.63 8.17 -12.33
C ASN A 390 24.56 8.00 -11.25
N THR A 391 24.24 6.74 -10.96
CA THR A 391 23.15 6.37 -10.05
C THR A 391 23.37 4.97 -9.51
N ASP A 392 22.88 4.71 -8.30
CA ASP A 392 22.84 3.35 -7.74
C ASP A 392 21.68 2.52 -8.32
N CYS A 393 20.71 3.14 -9.01
CA CYS A 393 19.54 2.48 -9.59
C CYS A 393 19.91 1.39 -10.61
N PRO A 394 19.41 0.13 -10.49
CA PRO A 394 18.24 -0.30 -9.72
C PRO A 394 18.57 -0.95 -8.36
N GLY A 395 19.72 -0.65 -7.77
CA GLY A 395 20.24 -1.29 -6.56
C GLY A 395 20.93 -2.63 -6.84
N ASP A 396 21.87 -3.00 -5.97
CA ASP A 396 22.79 -4.13 -6.20
C ASP A 396 22.09 -5.47 -6.39
N GLY A 397 20.99 -5.69 -5.68
CA GLY A 397 20.22 -6.92 -5.73
C GLY A 397 19.56 -7.14 -7.09
N LEU A 398 18.81 -6.14 -7.58
CA LEU A 398 18.18 -6.21 -8.90
C LEU A 398 19.22 -6.10 -10.03
N TYR A 399 20.27 -5.31 -9.85
CA TYR A 399 21.40 -5.27 -10.79
C TYR A 399 22.04 -6.66 -10.99
N SER A 400 22.21 -7.43 -9.91
CA SER A 400 22.73 -8.81 -10.00
C SER A 400 21.82 -9.76 -10.79
N GLN A 401 20.54 -9.42 -10.99
CA GLN A 401 19.55 -10.24 -11.70
C GLN A 401 19.39 -9.87 -13.19
N LEU A 402 20.14 -8.89 -13.72
CA LEU A 402 20.04 -8.50 -15.14
C LEU A 402 20.31 -9.67 -16.10
N GLY A 403 21.24 -10.57 -15.76
CA GLY A 403 21.49 -11.79 -16.53
C GLY A 403 20.28 -12.75 -16.54
N ASP A 404 19.63 -12.93 -15.39
CA ASP A 404 18.43 -13.77 -15.27
C ASP A 404 17.24 -13.18 -16.05
N ILE A 405 17.07 -11.85 -16.01
CA ILE A 405 16.06 -11.14 -16.80
C ILE A 405 16.26 -11.42 -18.30
N ARG A 406 17.49 -11.27 -18.81
CA ARG A 406 17.80 -11.54 -20.23
C ARG A 406 17.49 -12.99 -20.61
N LYS A 407 17.96 -13.95 -19.80
CA LYS A 407 17.72 -15.39 -20.01
C LYS A 407 16.22 -15.73 -20.03
N LYS A 408 15.46 -15.21 -19.07
CA LYS A 408 14.00 -15.42 -19.00
C LYS A 408 13.27 -14.77 -20.17
N ALA A 409 13.66 -13.54 -20.54
CA ALA A 409 13.07 -12.83 -21.66
C ALA A 409 13.29 -13.58 -22.98
N ILE A 410 14.44 -14.22 -23.18
CA ILE A 410 14.70 -15.10 -24.33
C ILE A 410 13.77 -16.31 -24.32
N GLY A 411 13.49 -16.88 -23.14
CA GLY A 411 12.49 -17.95 -22.99
C GLY A 411 11.11 -17.48 -23.45
N PHE A 412 10.64 -16.33 -22.95
CA PHE A 412 9.36 -15.74 -23.34
C PHE A 412 9.29 -15.39 -24.83
N GLN A 413 10.37 -14.84 -25.41
CA GLN A 413 10.43 -14.50 -26.84
C GLN A 413 10.29 -15.75 -27.73
N LYS A 414 10.73 -16.92 -27.25
CA LYS A 414 10.57 -18.21 -27.94
C LYS A 414 9.25 -18.92 -27.62
N GLY A 415 8.32 -18.28 -26.91
CA GLY A 415 7.05 -18.88 -26.50
C GLY A 415 7.18 -19.95 -25.42
N LYS A 416 8.28 -20.00 -24.67
CA LYS A 416 8.46 -20.89 -23.51
C LYS A 416 8.30 -20.07 -22.22
N PRO A 417 7.11 -20.05 -21.59
CA PRO A 417 6.96 -19.40 -20.30
C PRO A 417 7.93 -20.02 -19.29
N PRO A 418 8.56 -19.24 -18.40
CA PRO A 418 9.23 -19.80 -17.25
C PRO A 418 8.19 -20.57 -16.42
N ALA A 419 8.65 -21.62 -15.74
CA ALA A 419 7.82 -22.31 -14.76
C ALA A 419 7.16 -21.25 -13.83
N PRO A 420 5.88 -21.43 -13.45
CA PRO A 420 5.20 -20.50 -12.57
C PRO A 420 6.08 -20.20 -11.36
N ALA A 421 6.28 -18.92 -11.04
CA ALA A 421 6.96 -18.54 -9.80
C ALA A 421 6.20 -19.22 -8.66
N GLU A 422 6.90 -20.01 -7.82
CA GLU A 422 6.28 -20.59 -6.63
C GLU A 422 5.65 -19.44 -5.83
N LYS A 423 4.34 -19.53 -5.56
CA LYS A 423 3.65 -18.52 -4.76
C LYS A 423 4.37 -18.43 -3.40
N PRO A 424 4.77 -17.23 -2.94
CA PRO A 424 5.44 -17.08 -1.66
C PRO A 424 4.56 -17.67 -0.57
N LYS A 425 5.11 -18.62 0.21
CA LYS A 425 4.34 -19.38 1.19
C LYS A 425 3.79 -18.47 2.28
N SER A 426 2.51 -18.61 2.60
CA SER A 426 1.84 -17.88 3.68
C SER A 426 2.47 -18.23 5.06
N PRO A 427 2.24 -17.41 6.10
CA PRO A 427 2.64 -17.77 7.47
C PRO A 427 2.05 -19.11 7.93
N ILE A 428 0.83 -19.45 7.48
CA ILE A 428 0.16 -20.71 7.81
C ILE A 428 0.84 -21.89 7.10
N GLN A 429 1.18 -21.74 5.82
CA GLN A 429 1.91 -22.75 5.05
C GLN A 429 3.30 -23.02 5.66
N LYS A 430 4.01 -21.97 6.07
CA LYS A 430 5.29 -22.09 6.78
C LYS A 430 5.15 -22.84 8.11
N PHE A 431 4.13 -22.50 8.89
CA PHE A 431 3.83 -23.20 10.15
C PHE A 431 3.53 -24.68 9.90
N HIS A 432 2.68 -24.98 8.93
CA HIS A 432 2.34 -26.36 8.57
C HIS A 432 3.58 -27.16 8.15
N GLU A 433 4.44 -26.61 7.29
CA GLU A 433 5.63 -27.29 6.82
C GLU A 433 6.60 -27.63 7.95
N ALA A 434 6.74 -26.73 8.93
CA ALA A 434 7.55 -26.96 10.13
C ALA A 434 6.89 -27.91 11.14
N ASN A 435 5.55 -28.10 11.07
CA ASN A 435 4.77 -28.78 12.11
C ASN A 435 3.84 -29.86 11.55
N LYS A 436 4.23 -30.56 10.46
CA LYS A 436 3.36 -31.52 9.75
C LYS A 436 2.78 -32.61 10.65
N SER A 437 3.55 -33.12 11.61
CA SER A 437 3.09 -34.13 12.56
C SER A 437 2.01 -33.61 13.50
N LYS A 438 2.05 -32.31 13.85
CA LYS A 438 1.09 -31.63 14.71
C LYS A 438 -0.19 -31.25 13.98
N THR A 439 -0.10 -30.76 12.75
CA THR A 439 -1.27 -30.32 11.99
C THR A 439 -2.01 -31.46 11.29
N GLY A 440 -1.27 -32.49 10.82
CA GLY A 440 -1.79 -33.41 9.81
C GLY A 440 -1.90 -32.74 8.44
N LYS A 441 -2.59 -33.39 7.49
CA LYS A 441 -2.78 -32.84 6.13
C LYS A 441 -3.75 -31.66 6.14
N PRO A 442 -3.61 -30.69 5.22
CA PRO A 442 -4.62 -29.67 5.01
C PRO A 442 -5.94 -30.30 4.57
N THR A 443 -7.06 -29.89 5.15
CA THR A 443 -8.41 -30.36 4.81
C THR A 443 -9.21 -29.34 4.01
N GLY A 444 -8.71 -28.10 3.89
CA GLY A 444 -9.30 -27.03 3.10
C GLY A 444 -8.27 -26.03 2.61
N LYS A 445 -8.73 -25.05 1.82
CA LYS A 445 -7.90 -23.92 1.40
C LYS A 445 -7.66 -22.98 2.58
N GLU A 446 -6.62 -22.17 2.48
CA GLU A 446 -6.41 -21.06 3.42
C GLU A 446 -7.44 -19.96 3.13
N HIS A 447 -8.08 -19.46 4.19
CA HIS A 447 -9.09 -18.42 4.16
C HIS A 447 -8.55 -17.17 4.86
N GLY A 448 -8.32 -16.10 4.08
CA GLY A 448 -7.93 -14.78 4.58
C GLY A 448 -9.13 -13.86 4.84
N GLY A 449 -8.85 -12.58 5.11
CA GLY A 449 -9.90 -11.55 5.28
C GLY A 449 -10.63 -11.61 6.63
N LEU A 450 -10.03 -12.28 7.61
CA LEU A 450 -10.55 -12.28 8.98
C LEU A 450 -10.17 -10.98 9.72
N PRO A 451 -10.87 -10.62 10.81
CA PRO A 451 -10.65 -9.36 11.53
C PRO A 451 -9.17 -9.06 11.85
N GLY A 452 -8.76 -7.80 11.70
CA GLY A 452 -7.37 -7.41 11.96
C GLY A 452 -6.35 -8.00 10.99
N GLY A 453 -6.77 -8.35 9.77
CA GLY A 453 -5.89 -8.84 8.70
C GLY A 453 -5.47 -10.30 8.85
N GLY A 454 -6.25 -11.12 9.57
CA GLY A 454 -5.92 -12.50 9.81
C GLY A 454 -6.38 -13.49 8.74
N ALA A 455 -5.94 -14.72 8.91
CA ALA A 455 -6.25 -15.87 8.07
C ALA A 455 -6.32 -17.15 8.90
N TYR A 456 -6.97 -18.18 8.37
CA TYR A 456 -6.95 -19.53 8.94
C TYR A 456 -6.91 -20.60 7.85
N GLN A 457 -6.44 -21.79 8.22
CA GLN A 457 -6.59 -22.99 7.39
C GLN A 457 -6.88 -24.19 8.28
N ALA A 458 -7.82 -25.03 7.84
CA ALA A 458 -8.15 -26.28 8.49
C ALA A 458 -7.20 -27.42 8.06
N PHE A 459 -6.87 -28.27 9.03
CA PHE A 459 -6.05 -29.46 8.89
C PHE A 459 -6.70 -30.63 9.62
N GLU A 460 -6.27 -31.86 9.34
CA GLU A 460 -6.81 -33.09 9.94
C GLU A 460 -6.83 -33.06 11.47
N LYS A 461 -5.83 -32.44 12.11
CA LYS A 461 -5.67 -32.43 13.57
C LYS A 461 -6.09 -31.10 14.22
N GLY A 462 -6.50 -30.09 13.46
CA GLY A 462 -6.78 -28.76 13.99
C GLY A 462 -6.86 -27.68 12.94
N ALA A 463 -6.84 -26.43 13.38
CA ALA A 463 -6.76 -25.28 12.49
C ALA A 463 -5.57 -24.40 12.89
N VAL A 464 -4.85 -23.89 11.88
CA VAL A 464 -3.79 -22.91 12.09
C VAL A 464 -4.37 -21.54 11.76
N HIS A 465 -4.23 -20.60 12.68
CA HIS A 465 -4.68 -19.22 12.54
C HIS A 465 -3.48 -18.30 12.52
N HIS A 466 -3.54 -17.25 11.72
CA HIS A 466 -2.55 -16.19 11.68
C HIS A 466 -3.23 -14.84 11.83
N SER A 467 -2.63 -13.93 12.61
CA SER A 467 -2.88 -12.50 12.49
C SER A 467 -1.56 -11.73 12.61
N PRO A 468 -1.44 -10.53 12.02
CA PRO A 468 -0.27 -9.67 12.22
C PRO A 468 0.04 -9.40 13.69
N LYS A 469 -1.00 -9.29 14.54
CA LYS A 469 -0.86 -8.97 15.96
C LYS A 469 -0.43 -10.16 16.83
N THR A 470 -0.91 -11.37 16.53
CA THR A 470 -0.67 -12.55 17.37
C THR A 470 0.37 -13.50 16.82
N GLY A 471 0.71 -13.43 15.53
CA GLY A 471 1.50 -14.44 14.86
C GLY A 471 0.67 -15.65 14.46
N THR A 472 1.32 -16.79 14.23
CA THR A 472 0.69 -18.02 13.72
C THR A 472 0.61 -19.08 14.80
N HIS A 473 -0.60 -19.54 15.13
CA HIS A 473 -0.84 -20.50 16.21
C HIS A 473 -1.85 -21.57 15.82
N PHE A 474 -1.71 -22.75 16.43
CA PHE A 474 -2.58 -23.89 16.16
C PHE A 474 -3.61 -24.14 17.29
N THR A 475 -4.82 -24.48 16.88
CA THR A 475 -5.91 -24.90 17.78
C THR A 475 -6.30 -26.34 17.42
N ARG A 476 -6.25 -27.25 18.39
CA ARG A 476 -6.45 -28.68 18.17
C ARG A 476 -7.92 -29.02 17.88
N PHE A 477 -8.17 -29.79 16.83
CA PHE A 477 -9.51 -30.21 16.45
C PHE A 477 -10.11 -31.11 17.53
N GLY A 478 -11.39 -30.90 17.85
CA GLY A 478 -12.12 -31.72 18.82
C GLY A 478 -11.75 -31.47 20.28
N SER A 479 -10.78 -30.60 20.59
CA SER A 479 -10.44 -30.27 21.98
C SER A 479 -11.57 -29.49 22.65
N GLY A 480 -11.69 -29.63 23.98
CA GLY A 480 -12.70 -28.89 24.74
C GLY A 480 -12.51 -27.37 24.64
N ILE A 481 -11.26 -26.92 24.49
CA ILE A 481 -10.91 -25.51 24.27
C ILE A 481 -11.38 -25.05 22.89
N GLN A 482 -11.09 -25.82 21.83
CA GLN A 482 -11.51 -25.47 20.47
C GLN A 482 -13.03 -25.37 20.37
N LYS A 483 -13.76 -26.32 20.97
CA LYS A 483 -15.23 -26.30 21.00
C LYS A 483 -15.78 -25.08 21.74
N ALA A 484 -15.19 -24.73 22.88
CA ALA A 484 -15.61 -23.54 23.63
C ALA A 484 -15.30 -22.25 22.89
N TRP A 485 -14.15 -22.17 22.21
CA TRP A 485 -13.80 -21.01 21.38
C TRP A 485 -14.70 -20.90 20.15
N ALA A 486 -15.04 -22.03 19.52
CA ALA A 486 -16.00 -22.11 18.42
C ALA A 486 -17.38 -21.57 18.82
N ALA A 487 -17.87 -21.96 20.01
CA ALA A 487 -19.13 -21.47 20.56
C ALA A 487 -19.15 -19.95 20.82
N GLN A 488 -17.97 -19.30 20.78
CA GLN A 488 -17.81 -17.86 20.92
C GLN A 488 -17.53 -17.18 19.57
N ALA A 489 -17.81 -17.83 18.43
CA ALA A 489 -17.52 -17.32 17.09
C ALA A 489 -16.01 -17.16 16.76
N PHE A 490 -15.16 -18.00 17.38
CA PHE A 490 -13.72 -18.07 17.10
C PHE A 490 -13.02 -16.70 17.19
N GLU A 491 -12.18 -16.34 16.21
CA GLU A 491 -11.45 -15.08 16.15
C GLU A 491 -12.33 -13.85 15.98
N ARG A 492 -13.58 -14.02 15.55
CA ARG A 492 -14.59 -12.95 15.51
C ARG A 492 -15.23 -12.71 16.88
N GLY A 493 -15.00 -13.62 17.82
CA GLY A 493 -15.51 -13.58 19.18
C GLY A 493 -14.77 -12.64 20.11
N ALA A 494 -15.31 -12.49 21.32
CA ALA A 494 -14.72 -11.67 22.38
C ALA A 494 -13.26 -12.05 22.71
N LEU A 495 -12.88 -13.33 22.55
CA LEU A 495 -11.52 -13.81 22.83
C LEU A 495 -10.50 -13.41 21.77
N GLY A 496 -10.90 -13.23 20.51
CA GLY A 496 -10.01 -12.98 19.38
C GLY A 496 -9.14 -14.18 19.00
N TYR A 497 -8.01 -13.91 18.33
CA TYR A 497 -7.07 -14.94 17.85
C TYR A 497 -6.33 -15.65 18.99
N PRO A 498 -5.91 -16.91 18.79
CA PRO A 498 -4.93 -17.54 19.67
C PRO A 498 -3.60 -16.77 19.67
N THR A 499 -2.99 -16.69 20.85
CA THR A 499 -1.66 -16.07 21.07
C THR A 499 -0.61 -17.10 21.50
N GLY A 500 -1.02 -18.35 21.66
CA GLY A 500 -0.17 -19.47 22.02
C GLY A 500 -0.85 -20.80 21.72
N GLU A 501 -0.09 -21.86 21.86
CA GLU A 501 -0.53 -23.22 21.60
C GLU A 501 -1.33 -23.79 22.77
N GLU A 502 -2.25 -24.71 22.49
CA GLU A 502 -2.91 -25.48 23.54
C GLU A 502 -1.89 -26.34 24.31
N SER A 503 -1.86 -26.18 25.63
CA SER A 503 -0.98 -26.93 26.53
C SER A 503 -1.81 -27.73 27.52
N CYS A 504 -1.66 -29.06 27.47
CA CYS A 504 -2.37 -30.02 28.32
C CYS A 504 -1.50 -30.55 29.47
N THR A 505 -0.66 -29.69 30.05
CA THR A 505 0.26 -30.03 31.14
C THR A 505 -0.10 -29.33 32.45
N ILE A 506 -1.34 -28.85 32.58
CA ILE A 506 -1.82 -28.22 33.81
C ILE A 506 -2.53 -29.26 34.70
N LYS A 507 -2.87 -28.84 35.93
CA LYS A 507 -3.31 -29.72 37.03
C LYS A 507 -4.39 -30.74 36.60
N ASP A 508 -4.30 -31.97 37.09
CA ASP A 508 -5.32 -33.02 36.89
C ASP A 508 -5.67 -33.30 35.42
N GLY A 509 -4.67 -33.23 34.54
CA GLY A 509 -4.81 -33.49 33.09
C GLY A 509 -5.58 -32.40 32.34
N GLY A 510 -5.68 -31.20 32.92
CA GLY A 510 -6.32 -30.07 32.25
C GLY A 510 -5.48 -29.50 31.11
N CYS A 511 -6.14 -28.68 30.30
CA CYS A 511 -5.55 -27.94 29.20
C CYS A 511 -5.82 -26.45 29.33
N TYR A 512 -4.91 -25.61 28.84
CA TYR A 512 -5.17 -24.19 28.65
C TYR A 512 -4.73 -23.72 27.27
N GLN A 513 -5.35 -22.64 26.78
CA GLN A 513 -4.87 -21.88 25.64
C GLN A 513 -5.12 -20.39 25.86
N ALA A 514 -4.16 -19.58 25.44
CA ALA A 514 -4.23 -18.13 25.50
C ALA A 514 -4.74 -17.54 24.17
N PHE A 515 -5.56 -16.50 24.29
CA PHE A 515 -6.15 -15.74 23.21
C PHE A 515 -5.91 -14.24 23.43
N GLN A 516 -6.15 -13.42 22.41
CA GLN A 516 -5.88 -11.97 22.44
C GLN A 516 -6.43 -11.27 23.68
N ASN A 517 -7.67 -11.60 24.06
CA ASN A 517 -8.40 -10.88 25.12
C ASN A 517 -8.67 -11.75 26.35
N GLY A 518 -8.19 -12.99 26.39
CA GLY A 518 -8.53 -13.92 27.46
C GLY A 518 -7.85 -15.27 27.35
N SER A 519 -8.29 -16.21 28.19
CA SER A 519 -7.80 -17.58 28.20
C SER A 519 -8.95 -18.56 28.41
N ILE A 520 -8.87 -19.73 27.79
CA ILE A 520 -9.77 -20.84 28.08
C ILE A 520 -8.97 -21.89 28.85
N HIS A 521 -9.52 -22.32 29.99
CA HIS A 521 -9.03 -23.48 30.74
C HIS A 521 -10.05 -24.59 30.63
N TRP A 522 -9.60 -25.82 30.45
CA TRP A 522 -10.42 -27.02 30.37
C TRP A 522 -9.89 -28.07 31.34
N SER A 523 -10.78 -28.78 32.01
CA SER A 523 -10.44 -30.00 32.74
C SER A 523 -11.44 -31.11 32.43
N PRO A 524 -11.06 -32.40 32.58
CA PRO A 524 -11.96 -33.52 32.33
C PRO A 524 -13.25 -33.45 33.15
N LYS A 525 -13.17 -32.95 34.39
CA LYS A 525 -14.28 -32.90 35.35
C LYS A 525 -15.26 -31.74 35.10
N ILE A 526 -14.77 -30.59 34.64
CA ILE A 526 -15.55 -29.34 34.61
C ILE A 526 -15.89 -28.88 33.18
N GLY A 527 -15.08 -29.30 32.21
CA GLY A 527 -15.13 -28.77 30.84
C GLY A 527 -14.41 -27.42 30.71
N ALA A 528 -14.64 -26.73 29.60
CA ALA A 528 -13.95 -25.49 29.26
C ALA A 528 -14.64 -24.28 29.86
N ARG A 529 -13.87 -23.35 30.41
CA ARG A 529 -14.34 -22.03 30.87
C ARG A 529 -13.41 -20.95 30.36
N LYS A 530 -14.00 -19.89 29.77
CA LYS A 530 -13.28 -18.70 29.36
C LYS A 530 -13.20 -17.69 30.52
N LEU A 531 -12.07 -17.02 30.63
CA LEU A 531 -11.88 -15.87 31.51
C LEU A 531 -11.14 -14.77 30.73
N MET A 532 -11.73 -13.58 30.72
CA MET A 532 -11.20 -12.41 30.00
C MET A 532 -10.04 -11.77 30.78
N TYR A 533 -9.08 -11.14 30.08
CA TYR A 533 -7.91 -10.51 30.69
C TYR A 533 -8.23 -9.20 31.42
N ASP A 534 -9.33 -8.55 31.10
CA ASP A 534 -9.84 -7.37 31.80
C ASP A 534 -10.48 -7.72 33.16
N SER A 535 -11.00 -8.94 33.32
CA SER A 535 -11.60 -9.45 34.57
C SER A 535 -10.65 -9.31 35.77
N ALA A 536 -11.10 -8.56 36.78
CA ALA A 536 -10.42 -8.44 38.06
C ALA A 536 -10.35 -9.79 38.79
N ILE A 537 -11.38 -10.63 38.65
CA ILE A 537 -11.44 -11.97 39.23
C ILE A 537 -10.36 -12.87 38.61
N ARG A 538 -10.19 -12.84 37.28
CA ARG A 538 -9.12 -13.61 36.61
C ARG A 538 -7.75 -13.16 37.09
N LYS A 539 -7.51 -11.85 37.19
CA LYS A 539 -6.23 -11.30 37.68
C LYS A 539 -5.92 -11.79 39.09
N GLU A 540 -6.93 -11.83 39.97
CA GLU A 540 -6.76 -12.32 41.32
C GLU A 540 -6.54 -13.84 41.37
N TRP A 541 -7.28 -14.62 40.59
CA TRP A 541 -7.06 -16.05 40.44
C TRP A 541 -5.65 -16.38 39.92
N ALA A 542 -5.13 -15.58 38.98
CA ALA A 542 -3.76 -15.70 38.49
C ALA A 542 -2.71 -15.50 39.58
N LYS A 543 -2.87 -14.49 40.46
CA LYS A 543 -1.97 -14.26 41.60
C LYS A 543 -1.97 -15.42 42.58
N GLN A 544 -3.08 -16.15 42.68
CA GLN A 544 -3.23 -17.31 43.56
C GLN A 544 -2.70 -18.61 42.91
N GLY A 545 -2.03 -18.53 41.75
CA GLY A 545 -1.45 -19.70 41.08
C GLY A 545 -2.42 -20.46 40.19
N PHE A 546 -3.49 -19.80 39.71
CA PHE A 546 -4.49 -20.39 38.82
C PHE A 546 -5.09 -21.70 39.38
N GLU A 547 -5.20 -22.75 38.55
CA GLU A 547 -5.75 -24.05 38.92
C GLU A 547 -4.93 -24.78 40.00
N ARG A 548 -3.65 -24.41 40.17
CA ARG A 548 -2.78 -24.96 41.22
C ARG A 548 -3.05 -24.34 42.59
N GLY A 549 -3.72 -23.19 42.62
CA GLY A 549 -4.13 -22.51 43.85
C GLY A 549 -5.26 -23.22 44.61
N SER A 550 -5.59 -22.68 45.78
CA SER A 550 -6.66 -23.21 46.65
C SER A 550 -8.06 -23.19 46.02
N LEU A 551 -8.29 -22.33 45.02
CA LEU A 551 -9.56 -22.24 44.29
C LEU A 551 -9.76 -23.39 43.29
N GLY A 552 -8.70 -23.93 42.70
CA GLY A 552 -8.80 -24.93 41.63
C GLY A 552 -9.34 -24.36 40.31
N TYR A 553 -9.98 -25.20 39.50
CA TYR A 553 -10.54 -24.78 38.21
C TYR A 553 -11.81 -23.93 38.37
N PRO A 554 -12.05 -22.94 37.48
CA PRO A 554 -13.34 -22.26 37.41
C PRO A 554 -14.44 -23.23 36.97
N THR A 555 -15.58 -23.21 37.67
CA THR A 555 -16.78 -24.02 37.38
C THR A 555 -17.83 -23.26 36.59
N THR A 556 -17.77 -21.93 36.56
CA THR A 556 -18.57 -21.03 35.73
C THR A 556 -17.68 -20.10 34.91
N GLU A 557 -18.24 -19.51 33.85
CA GLU A 557 -17.67 -18.25 33.32
C GLU A 557 -17.96 -17.12 34.31
N GLU A 558 -17.41 -15.91 34.07
CA GLU A 558 -17.79 -14.74 34.86
C GLU A 558 -19.23 -14.32 34.53
N PHE A 559 -20.06 -14.22 35.56
CA PHE A 559 -21.46 -13.81 35.43
C PHE A 559 -21.80 -12.71 36.44
N THR A 560 -22.90 -12.01 36.19
CA THR A 560 -23.42 -10.99 37.10
C THR A 560 -24.32 -11.65 38.15
N TRP A 561 -24.10 -11.36 39.43
CA TRP A 561 -24.91 -11.80 40.56
C TRP A 561 -25.22 -10.61 41.46
N GLY A 562 -26.43 -10.06 41.32
CA GLY A 562 -26.79 -8.78 41.94
C GLY A 562 -25.85 -7.66 41.46
N LYS A 563 -25.25 -6.92 42.40
CA LYS A 563 -24.25 -5.88 42.09
C LYS A 563 -22.85 -6.43 41.78
N TYR A 564 -22.62 -7.73 41.96
CA TYR A 564 -21.30 -8.34 41.86
C TYR A 564 -21.07 -9.00 40.49
N LYS A 565 -19.83 -8.94 40.01
CA LYS A 565 -19.32 -9.99 39.11
C LYS A 565 -18.90 -11.19 39.94
N ARG A 566 -19.13 -12.40 39.45
CA ARG A 566 -18.83 -13.64 40.18
C ARG A 566 -18.30 -14.72 39.26
N VAL A 567 -17.32 -15.47 39.75
CA VAL A 567 -16.86 -16.74 39.17
C VAL A 567 -16.85 -17.77 40.29
N ASN A 568 -17.50 -18.92 40.05
CA ASN A 568 -17.38 -20.06 40.94
C ASN A 568 -16.17 -20.89 40.53
N PHE A 569 -15.50 -21.48 41.51
CA PHE A 569 -14.36 -22.38 41.37
C PHE A 569 -14.64 -23.68 42.14
N GLU A 570 -13.78 -24.68 42.01
CA GLU A 570 -13.94 -25.95 42.74
C GLU A 570 -13.87 -25.75 44.27
N GLY A 571 -12.95 -24.90 44.74
CA GLY A 571 -12.70 -24.63 46.16
C GLY A 571 -13.47 -23.45 46.77
N GLY A 572 -14.32 -22.77 45.99
CA GLY A 572 -15.00 -21.56 46.47
C GLY A 572 -15.54 -20.69 45.35
N TYR A 573 -15.71 -19.39 45.60
CA TYR A 573 -16.06 -18.40 44.57
C TYR A 573 -15.41 -17.06 44.85
N LEU A 574 -15.17 -16.30 43.79
CA LEU A 574 -14.69 -14.92 43.86
C LEU A 574 -15.81 -13.98 43.42
N THR A 575 -15.97 -12.86 44.13
CA THR A 575 -16.87 -11.76 43.76
C THR A 575 -16.10 -10.47 43.57
N TRP A 576 -16.56 -9.60 42.67
CA TRP A 576 -15.94 -8.29 42.44
C TRP A 576 -16.99 -7.18 42.25
N THR A 577 -16.72 -6.01 42.86
CA THR A 577 -17.29 -4.71 42.46
C THR A 577 -16.18 -3.67 42.42
N LYS A 578 -16.47 -2.50 41.85
CA LYS A 578 -15.53 -1.37 41.80
C LYS A 578 -15.20 -0.85 43.21
N GLU A 579 -16.17 -0.86 44.11
CA GLU A 579 -16.06 -0.33 45.48
C GLU A 579 -15.37 -1.33 46.43
N GLU A 580 -15.63 -2.62 46.27
CA GLU A 580 -15.23 -3.64 47.22
C GLU A 580 -13.98 -4.44 46.81
N GLY A 581 -13.53 -4.31 45.56
CA GLY A 581 -12.45 -5.13 45.02
C GLY A 581 -12.84 -6.62 44.90
N VAL A 582 -11.85 -7.49 44.74
CA VAL A 582 -12.09 -8.94 44.65
C VAL A 582 -12.14 -9.55 46.06
N LYS A 583 -13.22 -10.27 46.38
CA LYS A 583 -13.39 -10.99 47.64
C LYS A 583 -13.44 -12.50 47.41
N HIS A 584 -12.75 -13.25 48.28
CA HIS A 584 -12.69 -14.72 48.24
C HIS A 584 -13.62 -15.32 49.28
N HIS A 585 -14.50 -16.22 48.83
CA HIS A 585 -15.42 -16.99 49.65
C HIS A 585 -15.11 -18.49 49.51
N LYS A 586 -14.72 -19.14 50.61
CA LYS A 586 -14.44 -20.58 50.63
C LYS A 586 -15.73 -21.40 50.57
N LYS A 587 -15.68 -22.56 49.93
CA LYS A 587 -16.76 -23.55 50.01
C LYS A 587 -16.80 -24.11 51.44
N LYS A 588 -17.97 -24.05 52.10
CA LYS A 588 -18.18 -24.65 53.43
C LYS A 588 -18.09 -26.16 53.37
#